data_AF-A0A7S0I0K8-F1
#
_entry.id   AF-A0A7S0I0K8-F1
#
_cell.length_a   1.000
_cell.length_b   1.000
_cell.length_c   1.000
_cell.angle_alpha   90.00
_cell.angle_beta   90.00
_cell.angle_gamma   90.00
#
_symmetry.space_group_name_H-M   'P 1'
#
loop_
_entity.id
_entity.type
_entity.pdbx_description
1 polymer ?
#
loop_
_entity_poly.entity_id
_entity_poly.type
_entity_poly.pdbx_seq_one_letter_code
_entity_poly.pdbx_strand_id
1 'polypeptide(L)'
;MSTPDQPNAAGNQAPVALSRPREKAPEWQKDKDTKNCTKCKNPFSLFVRRHHCRHCGQIFCEECSAKTCTIPQFNMNSPVRVCDDCFITIKRTNFDFQI
;
A
#
# COMPACT_ATOMS: atom_id res chain seq x y z
N MET A 1 -15.10 -5.20 62.24
CA MET A 1 -14.80 -6.61 61.93
C MET A 1 -15.67 -6.98 60.74
N SER A 2 -15.15 -6.82 59.52
CA SER A 2 -15.87 -7.20 58.29
C SER A 2 -14.82 -7.71 57.30
N THR A 3 -15.08 -8.90 56.77
CA THR A 3 -14.16 -9.82 56.12
C THR A 3 -13.74 -9.38 54.71
N PRO A 4 -12.60 -9.87 54.19
CA PRO A 4 -12.26 -9.78 52.79
C PRO A 4 -12.87 -10.97 52.04
N ASP A 5 -13.64 -10.73 50.99
CA ASP A 5 -14.04 -11.77 50.04
C ASP A 5 -13.97 -11.23 48.60
N GLN A 6 -12.94 -11.66 47.88
CA GLN A 6 -12.94 -11.96 46.44
C GLN A 6 -12.50 -13.44 46.33
N PRO A 7 -12.71 -14.19 45.22
CA PRO A 7 -13.07 -13.78 43.84
C PRO A 7 -14.21 -14.68 43.26
N ASN A 8 -14.75 -14.49 42.06
CA ASN A 8 -14.19 -14.95 40.78
C ASN A 8 -15.32 -14.89 39.72
N ALA A 9 -14.98 -14.63 38.45
CA ALA A 9 -15.40 -15.41 37.28
C ALA A 9 -15.40 -14.57 35.98
N ALA A 10 -14.39 -14.86 35.16
CA ALA A 10 -14.38 -14.93 33.70
C ALA A 10 -15.50 -14.23 32.90
N GLY A 11 -15.12 -13.18 32.18
CA GLY A 11 -15.85 -12.66 31.03
C GLY A 11 -14.90 -12.53 29.83
N ASN A 12 -15.14 -13.36 28.82
CA ASN A 12 -14.35 -13.55 27.60
C ASN A 12 -13.87 -12.26 26.92
N GLN A 13 -12.55 -12.07 26.83
CA GLN A 13 -11.97 -11.25 25.77
C GLN A 13 -11.69 -12.16 24.58
N ALA A 14 -12.55 -12.10 23.57
CA ALA A 14 -12.19 -12.57 22.24
C ALA A 14 -10.92 -11.83 21.79
N PRO A 15 -9.96 -12.48 21.10
CA PRO A 15 -8.83 -11.77 20.55
C PRO A 15 -9.40 -10.80 19.51
N VAL A 16 -9.31 -9.50 19.78
CA VAL A 16 -9.51 -8.47 18.77
C VAL A 16 -8.46 -8.73 17.69
N ALA A 17 -8.89 -9.38 16.61
CA ALA A 17 -8.07 -9.50 15.41
C ALA A 17 -7.60 -8.08 15.07
N LEU A 18 -6.28 -7.89 15.07
CA LEU A 18 -5.60 -6.61 14.87
C LEU A 18 -5.98 -6.05 13.48
N SER A 19 -7.12 -5.37 13.36
CA SER A 19 -7.43 -4.58 12.19
C SER A 19 -6.54 -3.34 12.27
N ARG A 20 -5.29 -3.48 11.80
CA ARG A 20 -4.40 -2.35 11.59
C ARG A 20 -5.22 -1.26 10.89
N PRO A 21 -5.24 -0.03 11.43
CA PRO A 21 -5.88 1.07 10.74
C PRO A 21 -5.35 1.12 9.32
N ARG A 22 -6.26 1.25 8.37
CA ARG A 22 -5.89 1.34 6.97
C ARG A 22 -4.96 2.54 6.80
N GLU A 23 -3.81 2.31 6.20
CA GLU A 23 -2.80 3.33 6.00
C GLU A 23 -3.30 4.37 4.99
N LYS A 24 -2.84 5.61 5.15
CA LYS A 24 -3.13 6.66 4.16
C LYS A 24 -2.33 6.37 2.90
N ALA A 25 -2.98 6.54 1.74
CA ALA A 25 -2.31 6.48 0.45
C ALA A 25 -1.17 7.52 0.38
N PRO A 26 -0.08 7.22 -0.37
CA PRO A 26 1.03 8.16 -0.52
C PRO A 26 0.59 9.44 -1.22
N GLU A 27 1.26 10.54 -0.91
CA GLU A 27 1.12 11.76 -1.71
C GLU A 27 1.71 11.53 -3.10
N TRP A 28 0.98 11.97 -4.13
CA TRP A 28 1.45 11.87 -5.50
C TRP A 28 2.42 13.00 -5.81
N GLN A 29 3.55 12.62 -6.39
CA GLN A 29 4.52 13.58 -6.90
C GLN A 29 3.87 14.46 -7.98
N LYS A 30 4.19 15.76 -7.97
CA LYS A 30 3.65 16.73 -8.92
C LYS A 30 4.31 16.59 -10.28
N ASP A 31 3.50 16.52 -11.34
CA ASP A 31 3.95 16.35 -12.73
C ASP A 31 4.98 17.40 -13.18
N LYS A 32 4.79 18.65 -12.75
CA LYS A 32 5.65 19.78 -13.16
C LYS A 32 7.09 19.63 -12.70
N ASP A 33 7.30 18.92 -11.60
CA ASP A 33 8.62 18.75 -10.99
C ASP A 33 9.34 17.52 -11.55
N THR A 34 8.64 16.66 -12.32
CA THR A 34 9.20 15.42 -12.86
C THR A 34 9.35 15.46 -14.38
N LYS A 35 10.60 15.60 -14.82
CA LYS A 35 10.96 15.64 -16.25
C LYS A 35 11.26 14.26 -16.85
N ASN A 36 11.57 13.26 -16.01
CA ASN A 36 12.04 11.95 -16.44
C ASN A 36 11.35 10.85 -15.64
N CYS A 37 11.18 9.67 -16.25
CA CYS A 37 10.71 8.48 -15.55
C CYS A 37 11.58 8.19 -14.31
N THR A 38 10.96 7.99 -13.14
CA THR A 38 11.70 7.75 -11.89
C THR A 38 12.62 6.52 -11.98
N LYS A 39 12.24 5.48 -12.73
CA LYS A 39 13.02 4.25 -12.92
C LYS A 39 14.05 4.35 -14.05
N CYS A 40 13.60 4.39 -15.30
CA CYS A 40 14.48 4.30 -16.47
C CYS A 40 15.11 5.63 -16.91
N LYS A 41 14.73 6.75 -16.27
CA LYS A 41 15.20 8.11 -16.57
C LYS A 41 14.88 8.63 -17.98
N ASN A 42 14.11 7.89 -18.78
CA ASN A 42 13.64 8.37 -20.08
C ASN A 42 12.82 9.68 -19.90
N PRO A 43 13.15 10.77 -20.64
CA PRO A 43 12.40 12.03 -20.54
C PRO A 43 10.93 11.86 -20.95
N PHE A 44 10.06 12.55 -20.22
CA PHE A 44 8.66 12.66 -20.61
C PHE A 44 8.52 13.64 -21.79
N SER A 45 7.57 13.35 -22.67
CA SER A 45 7.30 14.12 -23.89
C SER A 45 5.82 14.01 -24.26
N LEU A 46 5.42 14.56 -25.42
CA LEU A 46 4.06 14.41 -25.92
C LEU A 46 3.69 12.93 -26.18
N PHE A 47 4.67 12.08 -26.46
CA PHE A 47 4.48 10.65 -26.71
C PHE A 47 4.79 9.78 -25.49
N VAL A 48 5.69 10.21 -24.60
CA VAL A 48 6.01 9.50 -23.36
C VAL A 48 5.26 10.16 -22.20
N ARG A 49 4.11 9.60 -21.85
CA ARG A 49 3.21 10.14 -20.82
C ARG A 49 3.68 9.79 -19.40
N ARG A 50 3.24 10.60 -18.44
CA ARG A 50 3.46 10.42 -17.00
C ARG A 50 2.40 9.51 -16.41
N HIS A 51 2.83 8.57 -15.55
CA HIS A 51 1.95 7.66 -14.83
C HIS A 51 2.36 7.55 -13.36
N HIS A 52 1.44 7.80 -12.44
CA HIS A 52 1.70 7.63 -11.01
C HIS A 52 1.60 6.17 -10.58
N CYS A 53 2.56 5.72 -9.77
CA CYS A 53 2.41 4.49 -9.01
C CYS A 53 1.47 4.73 -7.82
N ARG A 54 0.39 3.94 -7.70
CA ARG A 54 -0.58 4.11 -6.61
C ARG A 54 -0.05 3.65 -5.23
N HIS A 55 1.08 2.95 -5.20
CA HIS A 55 1.71 2.49 -3.95
C HIS A 55 2.77 3.45 -3.41
N CYS A 56 3.61 4.06 -4.26
CA CYS A 56 4.68 4.95 -3.81
C CYS A 56 4.51 6.43 -4.21
N GLY A 57 3.51 6.76 -5.03
CA GLY A 57 3.20 8.13 -5.45
C GLY A 57 4.15 8.73 -6.50
N GLN A 58 5.26 8.06 -6.86
CA GLN A 58 6.23 8.53 -7.85
C GLN A 58 5.72 8.38 -9.29
N ILE A 59 6.37 9.08 -10.24
CA ILE A 59 5.97 9.14 -11.66
C ILE A 59 6.87 8.27 -12.57
N PHE A 60 6.24 7.47 -13.43
CA PHE A 60 6.90 6.54 -14.34
C PHE A 60 6.37 6.66 -15.77
N CYS A 61 7.09 6.11 -16.74
CA CYS A 61 6.57 5.86 -18.08
C CYS A 61 5.65 4.62 -18.10
N GLU A 62 4.97 4.39 -19.23
CA GLU A 62 4.09 3.23 -19.42
C GLU A 62 4.82 1.90 -19.13
N GLU A 63 6.01 1.71 -19.72
CA GLU A 63 6.79 0.47 -19.59
C GLU A 63 7.18 0.16 -18.14
N CYS A 64 7.65 1.17 -17.39
CA CYS A 64 8.07 0.99 -15.99
C CYS A 64 6.90 0.86 -14.99
N SER A 65 5.67 1.01 -15.47
CA SER A 65 4.46 0.95 -14.65
C SER A 65 3.32 0.17 -15.30
N ALA A 66 3.62 -0.77 -16.20
CA ALA A 66 2.62 -1.49 -16.98
C ALA A 66 1.74 -2.45 -16.14
N LYS A 67 2.11 -2.71 -14.88
CA LYS A 67 1.48 -3.73 -14.03
C LYS A 67 0.42 -3.12 -13.13
N THR A 68 -0.54 -3.95 -12.70
CA THR A 68 -1.59 -3.59 -11.75
C THR A 68 -1.67 -4.57 -10.60
N CYS A 69 -2.02 -4.10 -9.41
CA CYS A 69 -2.31 -4.93 -8.24
C CYS A 69 -3.33 -4.26 -7.33
N THR A 70 -3.97 -5.04 -6.45
CA THR A 70 -4.80 -4.50 -5.37
C THR A 70 -3.92 -4.04 -4.21
N ILE A 71 -4.33 -2.96 -3.53
CA ILE A 71 -3.60 -2.39 -2.38
C ILE A 71 -4.59 -2.19 -1.22
N PRO A 72 -4.97 -3.29 -0.51
CA PRO A 72 -5.94 -3.21 0.57
C PRO A 72 -5.50 -2.26 1.69
N GLN A 73 -4.21 -2.15 1.99
CA GLN A 73 -3.77 -1.21 3.04
C GLN A 73 -4.08 0.27 2.72
N PHE A 74 -4.39 0.64 1.46
CA PHE A 74 -4.74 2.02 1.06
C PHE A 74 -6.17 2.18 0.52
N ASN A 75 -7.07 1.23 0.80
CA ASN A 75 -8.48 1.29 0.35
C ASN A 75 -8.67 1.13 -1.16
N MET A 76 -7.67 0.53 -1.82
CA MET A 76 -7.72 0.21 -3.24
C MET A 76 -7.98 -1.29 -3.42
N ASN A 77 -9.26 -1.65 -3.33
CA ASN A 77 -9.72 -3.03 -3.40
C ASN A 77 -9.86 -3.54 -4.86
N SER A 78 -9.71 -2.66 -5.86
CA SER A 78 -9.61 -3.01 -7.27
C SER A 78 -8.15 -2.90 -7.76
N PRO A 79 -7.77 -3.61 -8.85
CA PRO A 79 -6.43 -3.51 -9.41
C PRO A 79 -6.11 -2.07 -9.84
N VAL A 80 -5.02 -1.52 -9.32
CA VAL A 80 -4.52 -0.19 -9.66
C VAL A 80 -3.10 -0.27 -10.19
N ARG A 81 -2.72 0.71 -11.02
CA ARG A 81 -1.38 0.79 -11.62
C ARG A 81 -0.29 0.97 -10.58
N VAL A 82 0.77 0.19 -10.69
CA VAL A 82 1.96 0.32 -9.84
C VAL A 82 3.22 0.24 -10.69
N CYS A 83 4.31 0.85 -10.22
CA CYS A 83 5.62 0.60 -10.83
C CYS A 83 6.05 -0.85 -10.60
N ASP A 84 6.99 -1.31 -11.43
CA ASP A 84 7.52 -2.68 -11.32
C ASP A 84 8.01 -3.03 -9.93
N ASP A 85 8.72 -2.11 -9.27
CA ASP A 85 9.36 -2.36 -7.99
C ASP A 85 8.28 -2.53 -6.91
N CYS A 86 7.25 -1.67 -6.92
CA CYS A 86 6.09 -1.82 -6.03
C CYS A 86 5.30 -3.09 -6.33
N PHE A 87 5.15 -3.47 -7.61
CA PHE A 87 4.50 -4.72 -7.98
C PHE A 87 5.22 -5.92 -7.38
N ILE A 88 6.56 -5.97 -7.47
CA ILE A 88 7.38 -7.04 -6.88
C ILE A 88 7.22 -7.04 -5.36
N THR A 89 7.36 -5.90 -4.70
CA THR A 89 7.21 -5.79 -3.24
C THR A 89 5.84 -6.28 -2.77
N ILE A 90 4.75 -5.78 -3.36
CA ILE A 90 3.38 -6.14 -2.96
C ILE A 90 3.12 -7.63 -3.21
N LYS A 91 3.58 -8.17 -4.35
CA LYS A 91 3.41 -9.59 -4.64
C LYS A 91 4.15 -10.45 -3.62
N ARG A 92 5.38 -10.09 -3.23
CA ARG A 92 6.14 -10.81 -2.20
C ARG A 92 5.43 -10.76 -0.85
N THR A 93 5.02 -9.57 -0.40
CA THR A 93 4.29 -9.44 0.87
C THR A 93 2.97 -10.20 0.88
N ASN A 94 2.27 -10.29 -0.26
CA ASN A 94 1.02 -11.04 -0.34
C ASN A 94 1.22 -12.56 -0.22
N PHE A 95 2.41 -13.10 -0.53
CA PHE A 95 2.73 -14.51 -0.29
C PHE A 95 3.06 -14.77 1.19
N ASP A 96 3.63 -13.79 1.89
CA ASP A 96 4.00 -13.93 3.31
C ASP A 96 2.77 -13.98 4.26
N PHE A 97 1.57 -13.63 3.77
CA PHE A 97 0.31 -13.71 4.53
C PHE A 97 -0.52 -14.96 4.24
N GLN A 98 0.05 -15.97 3.55
CA GLN A 98 -0.63 -17.20 3.16
C GLN A 98 -0.19 -18.46 3.94
N ILE A 99 0.51 -18.29 5.06
CA ILE A 99 0.88 -19.33 6.04
C ILE A 99 0.17 -19.10 7.38
#